data_AF-A0A085F9H7-F1
#
_entry.id   AF-A0A085F9H7-F1
#
_cell.length_a   1.000
_cell.length_b   1.000
_cell.length_c   1.000
_cell.angle_alpha   90.00
_cell.angle_beta   90.00
_cell.angle_gamma   90.00
#
_symmetry.space_group_name_H-M   'P 1'
#
loop_
_entity.id
_entity.type
_entity.pdbx_description
1 polymer ?
#
loop_
_entity_poly.entity_id
_entity_poly.type
_entity_poly.pdbx_seq_one_letter_code
_entity_poly.pdbx_strand_id
1 'polypeptide(L)'
;MSNQHDKSKVGELPSRQDEPPKVMALALPPVELSAENQAYFAKCQEKLGFVPYVLLAYAHDDAKLTAFAAFYNDLMLGPSGLSKLEREMIAVAVSSVNRCYYCLTAHGAAVRQLSGDPVLGELMAMNYRAAELSPRHRSMLDFAAKLSETPHLVEESDREALRAVGFGERDIWDVGAVASFFNMSNRMASAVDMRPNAEYHRQNR
;
A
#
# COMPACT_ATOMS: atom_id res chain seq x y z
N MET A 1 2.26 -8.44 47.86
CA MET A 1 3.24 -7.33 47.82
C MET A 1 2.93 -6.49 46.59
N SER A 2 2.47 -5.26 46.83
CA SER A 2 2.30 -4.10 45.94
C SER A 2 2.18 -4.32 44.41
N ASN A 3 0.94 -4.37 43.91
CA ASN A 3 0.64 -3.86 42.56
C ASN A 3 0.80 -2.34 42.60
N GLN A 4 1.99 -1.84 42.21
CA GLN A 4 2.11 -0.45 41.83
C GLN A 4 1.37 -0.28 40.50
N HIS A 5 0.12 0.17 40.56
CA HIS A 5 -0.48 0.89 39.45
C HIS A 5 0.34 2.17 39.28
N ASP A 6 1.32 2.13 38.38
CA ASP A 6 2.04 3.32 37.95
C ASP A 6 1.00 4.27 37.38
N LYS A 7 0.72 5.34 38.13
CA LYS A 7 -0.25 6.34 37.70
C LYS A 7 0.42 7.09 36.55
N SER A 8 -0.06 6.83 35.34
CA SER A 8 0.25 7.64 34.14
C SER A 8 0.38 9.10 34.55
N LYS A 9 1.58 9.66 34.35
CA LYS A 9 1.87 11.04 34.76
C LYS A 9 1.32 11.96 33.68
N VAL A 10 0.58 12.99 34.10
CA VAL A 10 0.23 14.11 33.20
C VAL A 10 1.53 14.65 32.60
N GLY A 11 1.64 14.65 31.26
CA GLY A 11 2.86 15.06 30.55
C GLY A 11 3.88 13.96 30.26
N GLU A 12 3.54 12.69 30.52
CA GLU A 12 4.33 11.55 30.05
C GLU A 12 4.42 11.54 28.52
N LEU A 13 5.65 11.48 28.00
CA LEU A 13 5.90 11.39 26.56
C LEU A 13 5.85 9.94 26.10
N PRO A 14 5.25 9.63 24.94
CA PRO A 14 5.32 8.30 24.36
C PRO A 14 6.78 7.87 24.14
N SER A 15 7.05 6.57 24.26
CA SER A 15 8.32 5.99 23.83
C SER A 15 8.59 6.33 22.37
N ARG A 16 9.86 6.49 22.00
CA ARG A 16 10.24 6.71 20.60
C ARG A 16 9.82 5.48 19.77
N GLN A 17 9.40 5.75 18.53
CA GLN A 17 8.87 4.73 17.62
C GLN A 17 9.85 4.42 16.46
N ASP A 18 11.12 4.81 16.60
CA ASP A 18 12.15 4.69 15.56
C ASP A 18 13.05 3.46 15.71
N GLU A 19 12.75 2.57 16.67
CA GLU A 19 13.40 1.26 16.75
C GLU A 19 13.02 0.39 15.53
N PRO A 20 13.97 -0.35 14.92
CA PRO A 20 13.69 -1.22 13.79
C PRO A 20 12.62 -2.26 14.18
N PRO A 21 11.45 -2.26 13.55
CA PRO A 21 10.39 -3.18 13.94
C PRO A 21 10.69 -4.58 13.44
N LYS A 22 10.10 -5.60 14.08
CA LYS A 22 9.98 -6.94 13.46
C LYS A 22 9.22 -6.81 12.14
N VAL A 23 9.55 -7.64 11.16
CA VAL A 23 8.86 -7.66 9.84
C VAL A 23 7.35 -7.85 9.99
N MET A 24 6.93 -8.78 10.86
CA MET A 24 5.54 -9.09 11.18
C MET A 24 5.46 -9.73 12.59
N ALA A 25 4.25 -9.85 13.13
CA ALA A 25 4.01 -10.50 14.44
C ALA A 25 4.17 -12.03 14.41
N LEU A 26 4.00 -12.67 13.26
CA LEU A 26 4.11 -14.12 13.12
C LEU A 26 5.57 -14.58 13.08
N ALA A 27 5.90 -15.61 13.88
CA ALA A 27 7.23 -16.21 13.92
C ALA A 27 7.38 -17.32 12.86
N LEU A 28 7.30 -16.94 11.58
CA LEU A 28 7.53 -17.85 10.46
C LEU A 28 8.98 -17.73 9.99
N PRO A 29 9.80 -18.79 10.08
CA PRO A 29 11.17 -18.74 9.59
C PRO A 29 11.18 -18.67 8.04
N PRO A 30 12.13 -17.94 7.44
CA PRO A 30 12.30 -17.98 5.99
C PRO A 30 12.75 -19.37 5.54
N VAL A 31 12.41 -19.73 4.30
CA VAL A 31 12.94 -20.92 3.64
C VAL A 31 14.14 -20.56 2.77
N GLU A 32 14.86 -21.57 2.29
CA GLU A 32 15.82 -21.37 1.20
C GLU A 32 15.05 -20.93 -0.05
N LEU A 33 15.29 -19.70 -0.49
CA LEU A 33 14.61 -19.13 -1.65
C LEU A 33 15.22 -19.65 -2.95
N SER A 34 14.40 -19.72 -3.99
CA SER A 34 14.87 -19.99 -5.35
C SER A 34 15.86 -18.92 -5.82
N ALA A 35 16.71 -19.27 -6.79
CA ALA A 35 17.68 -18.32 -7.37
C ALA A 35 16.98 -17.07 -7.95
N GLU A 36 15.76 -17.22 -8.46
CA GLU A 36 14.94 -16.11 -8.95
C GLU A 36 14.56 -15.13 -7.83
N ASN A 37 14.04 -15.63 -6.72
CA ASN A 37 13.63 -14.77 -5.59
C ASN A 37 14.84 -14.15 -4.87
N GLN A 38 15.98 -14.86 -4.80
CA GLN A 38 17.24 -14.29 -4.32
C GLN A 38 17.69 -13.11 -5.21
N ALA A 39 17.65 -13.29 -6.53
CA ALA A 39 17.98 -12.22 -7.48
C ALA A 39 16.99 -11.04 -7.39
N TYR A 40 15.71 -11.33 -7.14
CA TYR A 40 14.69 -10.30 -6.92
C TYR A 40 15.01 -9.47 -5.66
N PHE A 41 15.40 -10.10 -4.55
CA PHE A 41 15.81 -9.39 -3.33
C PHE A 41 17.07 -8.55 -3.56
N ALA A 42 18.06 -9.08 -4.27
CA ALA A 42 19.27 -8.33 -4.62
C ALA A 42 18.93 -7.07 -5.45
N LYS A 43 17.99 -7.19 -6.40
CA LYS A 43 17.52 -6.06 -7.20
C LYS A 43 16.75 -5.03 -6.37
N CYS A 44 15.96 -5.46 -5.39
CA CYS A 44 15.33 -4.55 -4.42
C CYS A 44 16.39 -3.80 -3.60
N GLN A 45 17.39 -4.52 -3.08
CA GLN A 45 18.48 -3.93 -2.33
C GLN A 45 19.25 -2.88 -3.15
N GLU A 46 19.55 -3.18 -4.42
CA GLU A 46 20.23 -2.26 -5.34
C GLU A 46 19.41 -0.99 -5.61
N LYS A 47 18.11 -1.15 -5.91
CA LYS A 47 17.26 -0.04 -6.37
C LYS A 47 16.67 0.81 -5.24
N LEU A 48 16.37 0.18 -4.11
CA LEU A 48 15.67 0.81 -2.99
C LEU A 48 16.58 1.04 -1.78
N GLY A 49 17.75 0.39 -1.73
CA GLY A 49 18.63 0.39 -0.56
C GLY A 49 18.20 -0.57 0.56
N PHE A 50 17.09 -1.29 0.38
CA PHE A 50 16.57 -2.31 1.31
C PHE A 50 15.64 -3.28 0.57
N VAL A 51 15.36 -4.42 1.22
CA VAL A 51 14.28 -5.34 0.79
C VAL A 51 12.98 -4.95 1.50
N PRO A 52 11.89 -4.61 0.76
CA PRO A 52 10.61 -4.31 1.37
C PRO A 52 10.11 -5.45 2.27
N TYR A 53 9.66 -5.12 3.47
CA TYR A 53 9.27 -6.10 4.48
C TYR A 53 8.11 -7.00 4.06
N VAL A 54 7.25 -6.58 3.13
CA VAL A 54 6.26 -7.48 2.51
C VAL A 54 6.92 -8.68 1.84
N LEU A 55 8.03 -8.50 1.13
CA LEU A 55 8.74 -9.61 0.49
C LEU A 55 9.35 -10.57 1.52
N LEU A 56 9.92 -10.00 2.59
CA LEU A 56 10.43 -10.80 3.71
C LEU A 56 9.32 -11.55 4.45
N ALA A 57 8.12 -10.96 4.57
CA ALA A 57 6.97 -11.60 5.18
C ALA A 57 6.50 -12.82 4.39
N TYR A 58 6.60 -12.79 3.05
CA TYR A 58 6.30 -13.94 2.19
C TYR A 58 7.45 -14.95 2.06
N ALA A 59 8.68 -14.62 2.50
CA ALA A 59 9.88 -15.46 2.32
C ALA A 59 9.87 -16.78 3.13
N HIS A 60 8.83 -17.04 3.93
CA HIS A 60 8.59 -18.34 4.56
C HIS A 60 8.03 -19.39 3.58
N ASP A 61 7.62 -18.97 2.37
CA ASP A 61 7.13 -19.86 1.32
C ASP A 61 7.49 -19.26 -0.06
N ASP A 62 8.47 -19.87 -0.74
CA ASP A 62 9.00 -19.39 -2.02
C ASP A 62 7.92 -19.28 -3.11
N ALA A 63 7.01 -20.25 -3.19
CA ALA A 63 5.94 -20.26 -4.18
C ALA A 63 4.93 -19.12 -3.94
N LYS A 64 4.61 -18.84 -2.67
CA LYS A 64 3.74 -17.70 -2.33
C LYS A 64 4.43 -16.36 -2.62
N LEU A 65 5.72 -16.25 -2.33
CA LEU A 65 6.51 -15.06 -2.68
C LEU A 65 6.51 -14.81 -4.18
N THR A 66 6.79 -15.83 -4.99
CA THR A 66 6.77 -15.72 -6.46
C THR A 66 5.40 -15.29 -6.97
N ALA A 67 4.32 -15.91 -6.49
CA ALA A 67 2.96 -15.56 -6.90
C ALA A 67 2.59 -14.11 -6.54
N PHE A 68 2.92 -13.68 -5.32
CA PHE A 68 2.68 -12.31 -4.88
C PHE A 68 3.48 -11.30 -5.72
N ALA A 69 4.78 -11.53 -5.91
CA ALA A 69 5.66 -10.64 -6.66
C ALA A 69 5.24 -10.53 -8.12
N ALA A 70 4.85 -11.65 -8.76
CA ALA A 70 4.37 -11.65 -10.13
C ALA A 70 3.10 -10.79 -10.29
N PHE A 71 2.11 -10.99 -9.41
CA PHE A 71 0.86 -10.23 -9.50
C PHE A 71 1.06 -8.74 -9.20
N TYR A 72 1.89 -8.41 -8.20
CA TYR A 72 2.27 -7.03 -7.90
C TYR A 72 2.96 -6.36 -9.10
N ASN A 73 3.96 -7.02 -9.70
CA ASN A 73 4.74 -6.44 -10.80
C ASN A 73 3.87 -6.21 -12.04
N ASP A 74 2.97 -7.13 -12.36
CA ASP A 74 2.04 -6.97 -13.49
C ASP A 74 1.14 -5.75 -13.30
N LEU A 75 0.42 -5.69 -12.17
CA LEU A 75 -0.51 -4.58 -11.88
C LEU A 75 0.21 -3.23 -11.76
N MET A 76 1.31 -3.17 -11.01
CA MET A 76 1.93 -1.89 -10.63
C MET A 76 2.97 -1.39 -11.63
N LEU A 77 3.58 -2.28 -12.41
CA LEU A 77 4.68 -1.94 -13.31
C LEU A 77 4.43 -2.33 -14.78
N GLY A 78 3.45 -3.20 -15.04
CA GLY A 78 3.10 -3.65 -16.38
C GLY A 78 2.39 -2.57 -17.23
N PRO A 79 2.15 -2.88 -18.53
CA PRO A 79 1.42 -2.02 -19.44
C PRO A 79 0.00 -1.75 -18.95
N SER A 80 -0.39 -0.48 -18.91
CA SER A 80 -1.73 -0.03 -18.49
C SER A 80 -1.99 1.37 -19.03
N GLY A 81 -3.27 1.74 -19.21
CA GLY A 81 -3.67 3.13 -19.45
C GLY A 81 -3.58 4.00 -18.18
N LEU A 82 -3.34 3.39 -17.02
CA LEU A 82 -3.01 4.08 -15.78
C LEU A 82 -1.50 4.31 -15.68
N SER A 83 -1.11 5.54 -15.37
CA SER A 83 0.25 5.88 -14.96
C SER A 83 0.62 5.13 -13.68
N LYS A 84 1.93 5.04 -13.40
CA LYS A 84 2.42 4.47 -12.13
C LYS A 84 1.92 5.27 -10.92
N LEU A 85 1.85 6.60 -11.06
CA LEU A 85 1.34 7.48 -10.01
C LEU A 85 -0.15 7.22 -9.74
N GLU A 86 -0.99 7.10 -10.77
CA GLU A 86 -2.43 6.80 -10.60
C GLU A 86 -2.64 5.46 -9.87
N ARG A 87 -1.86 4.43 -10.20
CA ARG A 87 -1.91 3.13 -9.51
C ARG A 87 -1.54 3.24 -8.03
N GLU A 88 -0.51 4.03 -7.71
CA GLU A 88 -0.11 4.30 -6.33
C GLU A 88 -1.13 5.17 -5.58
N MET A 89 -1.79 6.13 -6.24
CA MET A 89 -2.88 6.90 -5.64
C MET A 89 -4.07 6.01 -5.27
N ILE A 90 -4.44 5.05 -6.13
CA ILE A 90 -5.45 4.02 -5.80
C ILE A 90 -4.99 3.21 -4.58
N ALA A 91 -3.74 2.75 -4.58
CA ALA A 91 -3.17 1.98 -3.47
C ALA A 91 -3.31 2.71 -2.12
N VAL A 92 -2.95 4.00 -2.08
CA VAL A 92 -3.03 4.82 -0.87
C VAL A 92 -4.49 5.11 -0.48
N ALA A 93 -5.37 5.43 -1.43
CA ALA A 93 -6.78 5.68 -1.13
C ALA A 93 -7.48 4.44 -0.54
N VAL A 94 -7.27 3.25 -1.12
CA VAL A 94 -7.78 1.97 -0.59
C VAL A 94 -7.17 1.67 0.78
N SER A 95 -5.87 1.91 0.94
CA SER A 95 -5.18 1.69 2.22
C SER A 95 -5.62 2.65 3.32
N SER A 96 -6.07 3.86 2.96
CA SER A 96 -6.66 4.84 3.87
C SER A 96 -8.02 4.36 4.37
N VAL A 97 -8.90 3.92 3.45
CA VAL A 97 -10.19 3.30 3.79
C VAL A 97 -9.99 2.13 4.76
N ASN A 98 -9.04 1.26 4.47
CA ASN A 98 -8.75 0.06 5.27
C ASN A 98 -7.86 0.32 6.50
N ARG A 99 -7.36 1.54 6.69
CA ARG A 99 -6.45 1.93 7.80
C ARG A 99 -5.18 1.04 7.88
N CYS A 100 -4.64 0.65 6.73
CA CYS A 100 -3.49 -0.25 6.66
C CYS A 100 -2.17 0.51 6.88
N TYR A 101 -1.56 0.37 8.06
CA TYR A 101 -0.32 1.05 8.41
C TYR A 101 0.85 0.77 7.45
N TYR A 102 1.07 -0.50 7.09
CA TYR A 102 2.13 -0.90 6.16
C TYR A 102 1.96 -0.20 4.81
N CYS A 103 0.78 -0.38 4.21
CA CYS A 103 0.54 0.07 2.85
C CYS A 103 0.47 1.60 2.76
N LEU A 104 -0.14 2.28 3.73
CA LEU A 104 -0.12 3.75 3.81
C LEU A 104 1.31 4.29 3.87
N THR A 105 2.17 3.67 4.68
CA THR A 105 3.56 4.10 4.81
C THR A 105 4.35 3.90 3.51
N ALA A 106 4.30 2.69 2.94
CA ALA A 106 5.08 2.32 1.77
C ALA A 106 4.59 3.02 0.49
N HIS A 107 3.29 2.94 0.21
CA HIS A 107 2.71 3.51 -1.02
C HIS A 107 2.54 5.03 -0.91
N GLY A 108 2.37 5.58 0.30
CA GLY A 108 2.47 7.02 0.53
C GLY A 108 3.84 7.56 0.13
N ALA A 109 4.92 6.86 0.47
CA ALA A 109 6.27 7.21 0.01
C ALA A 109 6.42 7.14 -1.51
N ALA A 110 5.79 6.16 -2.16
CA ALA A 110 5.77 6.04 -3.62
C ALA A 110 4.99 7.19 -4.29
N VAL A 111 3.84 7.59 -3.76
CA VAL A 111 3.09 8.77 -4.24
C VAL A 111 3.95 10.02 -4.15
N ARG A 112 4.60 10.29 -3.01
CA ARG A 112 5.49 11.46 -2.86
C ARG A 112 6.65 11.41 -3.86
N GLN A 113 7.25 10.23 -4.08
CA GLN A 113 8.34 10.06 -5.03
C GLN A 113 7.91 10.33 -6.48
N LEU A 114 6.81 9.72 -6.91
CA LEU A 114 6.37 9.74 -8.31
C LEU A 114 5.73 11.06 -8.72
N SER A 115 5.09 11.74 -7.78
CA SER A 115 4.51 13.07 -8.02
C SER A 115 5.53 14.20 -7.89
N GLY A 116 6.62 13.99 -7.13
CA GLY A 116 7.50 15.08 -6.72
C GLY A 116 6.84 16.04 -5.73
N ASP A 117 5.69 15.68 -5.17
CA ASP A 117 4.91 16.48 -4.24
C ASP A 117 4.71 15.72 -2.91
N PRO A 118 5.46 16.10 -1.85
CA PRO A 118 5.30 15.50 -0.53
C PRO A 118 3.88 15.65 0.04
N VAL A 119 3.19 16.75 -0.25
CA VAL A 119 1.87 17.08 0.29
C VAL A 119 0.81 16.17 -0.31
N LEU A 120 0.89 15.83 -1.60
CA LEU A 120 -0.04 14.91 -2.24
C LEU A 120 -0.08 13.55 -1.53
N GLY A 121 1.08 13.01 -1.12
CA GLY A 121 1.13 11.74 -0.38
C GLY A 121 0.36 11.78 0.93
N GLU A 122 0.46 12.88 1.68
CA GLU A 122 -0.28 13.08 2.93
C GLU A 122 -1.78 13.28 2.69
N LEU A 123 -2.14 14.08 1.68
CA LEU A 123 -3.54 14.27 1.29
C LEU A 123 -4.19 12.93 0.90
N MET A 124 -3.51 12.10 0.10
CA MET A 124 -4.03 10.78 -0.27
C MET A 124 -4.21 9.87 0.94
N ALA A 125 -3.25 9.87 1.87
CA ALA A 125 -3.31 9.03 3.06
C ALA A 125 -4.39 9.48 4.07
N MET A 126 -4.56 10.78 4.25
CA MET A 126 -5.45 11.35 5.27
C MET A 126 -6.88 11.55 4.77
N ASN A 127 -7.04 12.17 3.59
CA ASN A 127 -8.33 12.38 2.94
C ASN A 127 -8.13 12.82 1.49
N TYR A 128 -8.20 11.88 0.54
CA TYR A 128 -7.97 12.20 -0.88
C TYR A 128 -8.93 13.26 -1.43
N ARG A 129 -10.10 13.47 -0.78
CA ARG A 129 -11.09 14.46 -1.18
C ARG A 129 -10.67 15.90 -0.90
N ALA A 130 -9.65 16.09 -0.04
CA ALA A 130 -9.06 17.40 0.23
C ALA A 130 -7.99 17.79 -0.82
N ALA A 131 -7.58 16.87 -1.69
CA ALA A 131 -6.65 17.19 -2.78
C ALA A 131 -7.37 17.85 -3.95
N GLU A 132 -6.70 18.83 -4.58
CA GLU A 132 -7.12 19.42 -5.84
C GLU A 132 -6.83 18.44 -6.98
N LEU A 133 -7.79 17.58 -7.27
CA LEU A 133 -7.69 16.54 -8.29
C LEU A 133 -8.50 16.89 -9.53
N SER A 134 -7.99 16.47 -10.70
CA SER A 134 -8.78 16.50 -11.93
C SER A 134 -10.03 15.63 -11.81
N PRO A 135 -11.10 15.89 -12.59
CA PRO A 135 -12.30 15.04 -12.59
C PRO A 135 -11.98 13.56 -12.88
N ARG A 136 -10.97 13.29 -13.73
CA ARG A 136 -10.48 11.94 -14.02
C ARG A 136 -9.90 11.27 -12.77
N HIS A 137 -8.93 11.90 -12.11
CA HIS A 137 -8.31 11.35 -10.91
C HIS A 137 -9.33 11.20 -9.77
N ARG A 138 -10.23 12.18 -9.60
CA ARG A 138 -11.24 12.11 -8.55
C ARG A 138 -12.21 10.95 -8.76
N SER A 139 -12.74 10.77 -9.97
CA SER A 139 -13.69 9.67 -10.27
C SER A 139 -13.02 8.29 -10.11
N MET A 140 -11.75 8.16 -10.49
CA MET A 140 -10.96 6.95 -10.27
C MET A 140 -10.87 6.58 -8.78
N LEU A 141 -10.54 7.55 -7.93
CA LEU A 141 -10.42 7.32 -6.49
C LEU A 141 -11.78 7.11 -5.81
N ASP A 142 -12.83 7.80 -6.25
CA ASP A 142 -14.20 7.59 -5.76
C ASP A 142 -14.67 6.16 -6.08
N PHE A 143 -14.40 5.65 -7.29
CA PHE A 143 -14.70 4.26 -7.65
C PHE A 143 -13.90 3.26 -6.80
N ALA A 144 -12.59 3.46 -6.64
CA ALA A 144 -11.74 2.61 -5.80
C ALA A 144 -12.17 2.60 -4.33
N ALA A 145 -12.57 3.75 -3.78
CA ALA A 145 -13.12 3.86 -2.43
C ALA A 145 -14.45 3.11 -2.31
N LYS A 146 -15.40 3.34 -3.23
CA LYS A 146 -16.68 2.62 -3.26
C LYS A 146 -16.49 1.11 -3.34
N LEU A 147 -15.61 0.64 -4.21
CA LEU A 147 -15.29 -0.79 -4.35
C LEU A 147 -14.68 -1.38 -3.07
N SER A 148 -13.99 -0.57 -2.27
CA SER A 148 -13.41 -1.00 -0.99
C SER A 148 -14.44 -1.07 0.15
N GLU A 149 -15.35 -0.09 0.21
CA GLU A 149 -16.34 0.04 1.30
C GLU A 149 -17.61 -0.78 1.04
N THR A 150 -18.12 -0.72 -0.19
CA THR A 150 -19.45 -1.23 -0.57
C THR A 150 -19.44 -1.90 -1.95
N PRO A 151 -18.57 -2.90 -2.20
CA PRO A 151 -18.44 -3.53 -3.52
C PRO A 151 -19.75 -4.12 -4.07
N HIS A 152 -20.64 -4.58 -3.18
CA HIS A 152 -21.95 -5.13 -3.52
C HIS A 152 -22.95 -4.09 -4.06
N LEU A 153 -22.64 -2.79 -3.96
CA LEU A 153 -23.44 -1.69 -4.49
C LEU A 153 -22.86 -1.11 -5.80
N VAL A 154 -21.85 -1.75 -6.39
CA VAL A 154 -21.28 -1.30 -7.67
C VAL A 154 -22.20 -1.69 -8.82
N GLU A 155 -22.61 -0.69 -9.60
CA GLU A 155 -23.56 -0.82 -10.71
C GLU A 155 -22.99 -0.20 -12.01
N GLU A 156 -23.78 -0.21 -13.08
CA GLU A 156 -23.35 0.33 -14.38
C GLU A 156 -23.09 1.83 -14.34
N SER A 157 -23.88 2.57 -13.57
CA SER A 157 -23.72 4.01 -13.36
C SER A 157 -22.32 4.38 -12.86
N ASP A 158 -21.69 3.54 -12.04
CA ASP A 158 -20.32 3.75 -11.57
C ASP A 158 -19.30 3.61 -12.71
N ARG A 159 -19.50 2.63 -13.60
CA ARG A 159 -18.64 2.41 -14.77
C ARG A 159 -18.86 3.52 -15.81
N GLU A 160 -20.10 3.94 -16.02
CA GLU A 160 -20.44 5.08 -16.87
C GLU A 160 -19.80 6.39 -16.37
N ALA A 161 -19.76 6.63 -15.06
CA ALA A 161 -19.07 7.79 -14.50
C ALA A 161 -17.57 7.80 -14.83
N LEU A 162 -16.90 6.64 -14.81
CA LEU A 162 -15.51 6.53 -15.25
C LEU A 162 -15.36 6.77 -16.76
N ARG A 163 -16.25 6.21 -17.59
CA ARG A 163 -16.24 6.45 -19.05
C ARG A 163 -16.43 7.92 -19.39
N ALA A 164 -17.30 8.62 -18.65
CA ALA A 164 -17.59 10.03 -18.85
C ALA A 164 -16.35 10.94 -18.66
N VAL A 165 -15.35 10.48 -17.90
CA VAL A 165 -14.06 11.18 -17.70
C VAL A 165 -12.90 10.53 -18.48
N GLY A 166 -13.23 9.72 -19.49
CA GLY A 166 -12.29 9.20 -20.48
C GLY A 166 -11.55 7.92 -20.09
N PHE A 167 -12.02 7.15 -19.11
CA PHE A 167 -11.49 5.80 -18.88
C PHE A 167 -12.06 4.82 -19.92
N GLY A 168 -11.18 4.04 -20.56
CA GLY A 168 -11.60 2.92 -21.41
C GLY A 168 -11.94 1.66 -20.61
N GLU A 169 -12.54 0.66 -21.25
CA GLU A 169 -12.90 -0.62 -20.59
C GLU A 169 -11.70 -1.27 -19.88
N ARG A 170 -10.53 -1.26 -20.54
CA ARG A 170 -9.31 -1.81 -19.95
C ARG A 170 -8.83 -1.01 -18.75
N ASP A 171 -8.97 0.32 -18.78
CA ASP A 171 -8.59 1.15 -17.64
C ASP A 171 -9.51 0.89 -16.44
N ILE A 172 -10.82 0.73 -16.67
CA ILE A 172 -11.78 0.41 -15.61
C ILE A 172 -11.43 -0.92 -14.95
N TRP A 173 -11.06 -1.93 -15.75
CA TRP A 173 -10.52 -3.19 -15.23
C TRP A 173 -9.27 -2.95 -14.37
N ASP A 174 -8.30 -2.20 -14.88
CA ASP A 174 -7.05 -1.95 -14.17
C ASP A 174 -7.29 -1.19 -12.84
N VAL A 175 -8.20 -0.20 -12.79
CA VAL A 175 -8.60 0.49 -11.55
C VAL A 175 -9.17 -0.52 -10.55
N GLY A 176 -10.13 -1.35 -10.99
CA GLY A 176 -10.75 -2.37 -10.16
C GLY A 176 -9.76 -3.43 -9.66
N ALA A 177 -8.84 -3.87 -10.53
CA ALA A 177 -7.84 -4.87 -10.21
C ALA A 177 -6.82 -4.36 -9.20
N VAL A 178 -6.30 -3.13 -9.36
CA VAL A 178 -5.41 -2.48 -8.39
C VAL A 178 -6.13 -2.29 -7.05
N ALA A 179 -7.35 -1.75 -7.06
CA ALA A 179 -8.12 -1.57 -5.83
C ALA A 179 -8.41 -2.89 -5.11
N SER A 180 -8.72 -3.96 -5.84
CA SER A 180 -8.95 -5.30 -5.29
C SER A 180 -7.68 -5.91 -4.72
N PHE A 181 -6.55 -5.77 -5.42
CA PHE A 181 -5.25 -6.23 -4.94
C PHE A 181 -4.85 -5.55 -3.63
N PHE A 182 -5.06 -4.24 -3.52
CA PHE A 182 -4.78 -3.53 -2.27
C PHE A 182 -5.77 -3.87 -1.16
N ASN A 183 -7.03 -4.17 -1.48
CA ASN A 183 -7.96 -4.75 -0.51
C ASN A 183 -7.45 -6.09 0.05
N MET A 184 -6.89 -6.97 -0.78
CA MET A 184 -6.24 -8.21 -0.32
C MET A 184 -4.97 -7.91 0.50
N SER A 185 -4.06 -7.10 -0.05
CA SER A 185 -2.76 -6.77 0.56
C SER A 185 -2.93 -6.10 1.93
N ASN A 186 -3.87 -5.16 2.05
CA ASN A 186 -4.21 -4.52 3.32
C ASN A 186 -4.68 -5.53 4.37
N ARG A 187 -5.59 -6.46 4.00
CA ARG A 187 -6.06 -7.50 4.90
C ARG A 187 -4.92 -8.40 5.37
N MET A 188 -4.03 -8.79 4.45
CA MET A 188 -2.85 -9.58 4.79
C MET A 188 -1.91 -8.84 5.73
N ALA A 189 -1.56 -7.59 5.41
CA ALA A 189 -0.67 -6.78 6.23
C ALA A 189 -1.24 -6.55 7.64
N SER A 190 -2.52 -6.20 7.75
CA SER A 190 -3.18 -6.02 9.04
C SER A 190 -3.32 -7.32 9.84
N ALA A 191 -3.61 -8.45 9.18
CA ALA A 191 -3.77 -9.74 9.85
C ALA A 191 -2.50 -10.22 10.55
N VAL A 192 -1.32 -9.88 9.99
CA VAL A 192 -0.02 -10.32 10.52
C VAL A 192 0.75 -9.23 11.25
N ASP A 193 0.15 -8.05 11.47
CA ASP A 193 0.83 -6.83 11.94
C ASP A 193 2.15 -6.59 11.19
N MET A 194 2.06 -6.57 9.86
CA MET A 194 3.19 -6.32 8.99
C MET A 194 3.69 -4.88 9.19
N ARG A 195 4.99 -4.74 9.42
CA ARG A 195 5.61 -3.44 9.69
C ARG A 195 6.28 -2.92 8.43
N PRO A 196 6.12 -1.64 8.08
CA PRO A 196 6.86 -1.05 6.97
C PRO A 196 8.33 -0.87 7.38
N ASN A 197 9.22 -0.87 6.38
CA ASN A 197 10.61 -0.45 6.56
C ASN A 197 10.66 0.99 7.13
N ALA A 198 11.52 1.24 8.12
CA ALA A 198 11.60 2.53 8.79
C ALA A 198 12.05 3.67 7.84
N GLU A 199 12.77 3.32 6.78
CA GLU A 199 13.25 4.18 5.71
C GLU A 199 12.09 4.96 5.06
N TYR A 200 10.93 4.31 4.84
CA TYR A 200 9.79 4.94 4.18
C TYR A 200 9.26 6.17 4.91
N HIS A 201 9.40 6.24 6.24
CA HIS A 201 8.92 7.39 7.02
C HIS A 201 9.67 8.68 6.72
N ARG A 202 10.92 8.59 6.22
CA ARG A 202 11.81 9.75 6.00
C ARG A 202 12.01 10.10 4.52
N GLN A 203 11.59 9.23 3.61
CA GLN A 203 11.77 9.43 2.17
C GLN A 203 10.83 10.48 1.59
N ASN A 204 11.35 11.31 0.67
CA ASN A 204 10.58 12.24 -0.17
C ASN A 204 9.63 13.13 0.67
N ARG A 205 10.18 13.77 1.70
CA ARG A 205 9.47 14.66 2.63
C ARG A 205 9.65 16.12 2.27
#